data_AF-A0A2A6DC60-F1
#
_entry.id   AF-A0A2A6DC60-F1
#
_cell.length_a   1.000
_cell.length_b   1.000
_cell.length_c   1.000
_cell.angle_alpha   90.00
_cell.angle_beta   90.00
_cell.angle_gamma   90.00
#
_symmetry.space_group_name_H-M   'P 1'
#
loop_
_entity.id
_entity.type
_entity.pdbx_description
1 polymer ?
#
loop_
_entity_poly.entity_id
_entity_poly.type
_entity_poly.pdbx_seq_one_letter_code
_entity_poly.pdbx_strand_id
1 'polypeptide(L)'
;MSKLQFDPHSPLAEYFSRTKIDGEFIKNDYGDRGEFVINSETGAISLLLKCKYTWVKNSDVKDDWTFIEKSLFIINVYTTVCSEWNGKIFFSVSGSSDFARKFQGKPLPFDIQMIPVNHGEHWDVTALKVRPGDDVRTYVIWGSRILHIDSEDVVAVRKCLDPAQTVCSNQINVPHEIGHMIGYHDDEYALDKSGKATTAYRSDAAALMNIGMELRSRYLEHVNTFLNVIIPDTYFTVLSVGK
;
A
#
# COMPACT_ATOMS: atom_id res chain seq x y z
N MET A 1 28.97 0.33 6.10
CA MET A 1 28.80 1.66 6.71
C MET A 1 27.64 1.55 7.70
N SER A 2 27.74 2.02 8.95
CA SER A 2 26.70 1.75 9.98
C SER A 2 25.63 2.84 10.14
N LYS A 3 25.87 4.04 9.60
CA LYS A 3 24.92 5.18 9.62
C LYS A 3 25.10 6.05 8.37
N LEU A 4 24.02 6.69 7.94
CA LEU A 4 24.07 7.72 6.88
C LEU A 4 24.69 9.01 7.42
N GLN A 5 25.44 9.70 6.57
CA GLN A 5 25.94 11.05 6.84
C GLN A 5 24.96 12.06 6.24
N PHE A 6 24.58 13.08 7.01
CA PHE A 6 23.70 14.16 6.59
C PHE A 6 23.98 15.43 7.41
N ASP A 7 23.55 16.58 6.89
CA ASP A 7 23.60 17.84 7.63
C ASP A 7 22.58 17.83 8.79
N PRO A 8 23.00 17.90 10.06
CA PRO A 8 22.10 17.91 11.20
C PRO A 8 21.22 19.17 11.28
N HIS A 9 21.56 20.24 10.55
CA HIS A 9 20.76 21.47 10.47
C HIS A 9 19.76 21.46 9.30
N SER A 10 19.77 20.40 8.47
CA SER A 10 18.78 20.23 7.42
C SER A 10 17.36 20.14 8.01
N PRO A 11 16.34 20.76 7.39
CA PRO A 11 14.95 20.54 7.75
C PRO A 11 14.52 19.07 7.68
N LEU A 12 15.28 18.23 6.96
CA LEU A 12 15.02 16.80 6.80
C LEU A 12 15.84 15.92 7.76
N ALA A 13 16.68 16.51 8.61
CA ALA A 13 17.59 15.78 9.51
C ALA A 13 16.86 14.77 10.40
N GLU A 14 15.67 15.11 10.88
CA GLU A 14 14.85 14.18 11.68
C GLU A 14 14.51 12.90 10.90
N TYR A 15 14.13 13.02 9.63
CA TYR A 15 13.77 11.87 8.80
C TYR A 15 14.98 11.01 8.45
N PHE A 16 16.10 11.64 8.07
CA PHE A 16 17.35 10.92 7.80
C PHE A 16 17.86 10.19 9.04
N SER A 17 17.67 10.75 10.24
CA SER A 17 18.09 10.13 11.49
C SER A 17 17.37 8.83 11.82
N ARG A 18 16.17 8.61 11.25
CA ARG A 18 15.40 7.37 11.38
C ARG A 18 15.93 6.25 10.50
N THR A 19 16.82 6.55 9.54
CA THR A 19 17.39 5.55 8.64
C THR A 19 18.49 4.75 9.32
N LYS A 20 18.39 3.42 9.23
CA LYS A 20 19.38 2.45 9.73
C LYS A 20 19.99 1.69 8.55
N ILE A 21 21.29 1.39 8.65
CA ILE A 21 21.98 0.54 7.67
C ILE A 21 22.30 -0.79 8.35
N ASP A 22 21.84 -1.88 7.74
CA ASP A 22 21.98 -3.25 8.22
C ASP A 22 22.50 -4.13 7.07
N GLY A 23 23.82 -4.29 7.02
CA GLY A 23 24.49 -4.93 5.89
C GLY A 23 24.25 -4.15 4.58
N GLU A 24 23.61 -4.81 3.62
CA GLU A 24 23.19 -4.23 2.33
C GLU A 24 21.82 -3.55 2.37
N PHE A 25 21.13 -3.53 3.52
CA PHE A 25 19.79 -2.97 3.63
C PHE A 25 19.80 -1.60 4.29
N ILE A 26 19.18 -0.63 3.62
CA ILE A 26 18.86 0.69 4.15
C ILE A 26 17.40 0.65 4.58
N LYS A 27 17.15 0.79 5.88
CA LYS A 27 15.82 0.67 6.49
C LYS A 27 15.37 2.01 7.05
N ASN A 28 14.15 2.44 6.76
CA ASN A 28 13.61 3.69 7.31
C ASN A 28 12.14 3.52 7.71
N ASP A 29 11.79 4.16 8.83
CA ASP A 29 10.44 4.16 9.36
C ASP A 29 9.53 5.10 8.55
N TYR A 30 8.47 4.54 7.96
CA TYR A 30 7.45 5.26 7.20
C TYR A 30 6.41 5.91 8.13
N GLY A 31 6.87 6.73 9.07
CA GLY A 31 6.00 7.46 10.02
C GLY A 31 5.06 6.54 10.79
N ASP A 32 5.59 5.46 11.35
CA ASP A 32 4.92 4.38 12.08
C ASP A 32 3.90 3.57 11.25
N ARG A 33 3.82 3.78 9.93
CA ARG A 33 2.85 3.12 9.02
C ARG A 33 3.47 2.01 8.19
N GLY A 34 4.79 1.87 8.24
CA GLY A 34 5.53 0.98 7.38
C GLY A 34 7.01 1.03 7.69
N GLU A 35 7.77 0.13 7.10
CA GLU A 35 9.22 0.22 7.03
C GLU A 35 9.63 0.12 5.56
N PHE A 36 10.31 1.14 5.04
CA PHE A 36 10.99 1.01 3.76
C PHE A 36 12.26 0.20 3.96
N VAL A 37 12.49 -0.75 3.05
CA VAL A 37 13.71 -1.54 2.98
C VAL A 37 14.26 -1.39 1.57
N ILE A 38 15.42 -0.76 1.43
CA ILE A 38 16.11 -0.56 0.16
C ILE A 38 17.37 -1.42 0.18
N ASN A 39 17.53 -2.29 -0.81
CA ASN A 39 18.77 -3.04 -1.00
C ASN A 39 19.81 -2.16 -1.73
N SER A 40 20.93 -1.85 -1.07
CA SER A 40 21.98 -0.98 -1.61
C SER A 40 22.77 -1.61 -2.77
N GLU A 41 22.68 -2.93 -2.95
CA GLU A 41 23.35 -3.67 -4.01
C GLU A 41 22.51 -3.82 -5.28
N THR A 42 21.20 -4.07 -5.12
CA THR A 42 20.28 -4.28 -6.26
C THR A 42 19.42 -3.06 -6.57
N GLY A 43 19.23 -2.16 -5.61
CA GLY A 43 18.33 -1.01 -5.72
C GLY A 43 16.85 -1.37 -5.53
N ALA A 44 16.53 -2.63 -5.21
CA ALA A 44 15.16 -3.04 -4.93
C ALA A 44 14.61 -2.32 -3.68
N ILE A 45 13.36 -1.87 -3.79
CA ILE A 45 12.64 -1.14 -2.75
C ILE A 45 11.47 -2.00 -2.30
N SER A 46 11.31 -2.18 -1.00
CA SER A 46 10.14 -2.83 -0.42
C SER A 46 9.51 -1.95 0.65
N LEU A 47 8.20 -1.86 0.66
CA LEU A 47 7.43 -1.29 1.77
C LEU A 47 6.85 -2.43 2.61
N LEU A 48 7.35 -2.56 3.84
CA LEU A 48 6.91 -3.56 4.80
C LEU A 48 5.77 -3.02 5.68
N LEU A 49 4.62 -3.70 5.64
CA LEU A 49 3.44 -3.42 6.44
C LEU A 49 3.22 -4.55 7.46
N LYS A 50 3.60 -4.31 8.71
CA LYS A 50 3.33 -5.25 9.82
C LYS A 50 1.89 -5.10 10.27
N CYS A 51 1.12 -6.18 10.19
CA CYS A 51 -0.33 -6.16 10.39
C CYS A 51 -0.70 -7.05 11.58
N LYS A 52 -1.32 -6.48 12.61
CA LYS A 52 -1.88 -7.26 13.74
C LYS A 52 -3.37 -7.49 13.50
N TYR A 53 -3.75 -8.76 13.40
CA TYR A 53 -5.12 -9.15 13.11
C TYR A 53 -5.95 -9.34 14.37
N THR A 54 -7.06 -8.59 14.45
CA THR A 54 -8.17 -8.82 15.38
C THR A 54 -9.29 -9.53 14.62
N TRP A 55 -9.59 -10.74 15.06
CA TRP A 55 -10.57 -11.61 14.40
C TRP A 55 -11.93 -11.44 15.06
N VAL A 56 -12.91 -10.96 14.29
CA VAL A 56 -14.29 -10.75 14.74
C VAL A 56 -15.26 -11.45 13.79
N LYS A 57 -16.50 -11.64 14.21
CA LYS A 57 -17.56 -12.19 13.36
C LYS A 57 -18.81 -11.34 13.44
N ASN A 58 -19.56 -11.30 12.36
CA ASN A 58 -20.89 -10.71 12.38
C ASN A 58 -21.84 -11.58 13.22
N SER A 59 -22.87 -10.97 13.79
CA SER A 59 -23.80 -11.61 14.73
C SER A 59 -24.62 -12.76 14.14
N ASP A 60 -24.79 -12.77 12.82
CA ASP A 60 -25.51 -13.77 12.04
C ASP A 60 -24.61 -14.93 11.55
N VAL A 61 -23.30 -14.84 11.76
CA VAL A 61 -22.34 -15.93 11.54
C VAL A 61 -22.25 -16.78 12.81
N LYS A 62 -22.57 -18.08 12.68
CA LYS A 62 -22.61 -19.01 13.83
C LYS A 62 -21.21 -19.31 14.38
N ASP A 63 -20.32 -19.72 13.49
CA ASP A 63 -19.01 -20.25 13.88
C ASP A 63 -17.95 -19.16 13.90
N ASP A 64 -17.08 -19.19 14.92
CA ASP A 64 -15.91 -18.33 14.98
C ASP A 64 -14.92 -18.65 13.86
N TRP A 65 -13.96 -17.74 13.65
CA TRP A 65 -12.80 -18.01 12.82
C TRP A 65 -12.00 -19.20 13.36
N THR A 66 -11.93 -20.28 12.57
CA THR A 66 -11.02 -21.40 12.82
C THR A 66 -9.58 -21.03 12.49
N PHE A 67 -8.62 -21.79 13.00
CA PHE A 67 -7.21 -21.59 12.67
C PHE A 67 -6.93 -21.68 11.15
N ILE A 68 -7.59 -22.62 10.47
CA ILE A 68 -7.42 -22.83 9.02
C ILE A 68 -7.98 -21.64 8.24
N GLU A 69 -9.18 -21.16 8.59
CA GLU A 69 -9.78 -19.99 7.95
C GLU A 69 -8.90 -18.74 8.12
N LYS A 70 -8.37 -18.49 9.33
CA LYS A 70 -7.45 -17.37 9.58
C LYS A 70 -6.20 -17.44 8.70
N SER A 71 -5.62 -18.63 8.60
CA SER A 71 -4.40 -18.85 7.80
C SER A 71 -4.67 -18.66 6.31
N LEU A 72 -5.77 -19.21 5.80
CA LEU A 72 -6.18 -19.03 4.41
C LEU A 72 -6.50 -17.57 4.09
N PHE A 73 -7.17 -16.86 4.99
CA PHE A 73 -7.47 -15.45 4.82
C PHE A 73 -6.21 -14.61 4.74
N ILE A 74 -5.25 -14.80 5.65
CA ILE A 74 -3.95 -14.12 5.59
C ILE A 74 -3.22 -14.42 4.27
N ILE A 75 -3.23 -15.69 3.83
CA ILE A 75 -2.61 -16.08 2.56
C ILE A 75 -3.30 -15.35 1.40
N ASN A 76 -4.63 -15.29 1.37
CA ASN A 76 -5.38 -14.63 0.30
C ASN A 76 -5.16 -13.11 0.29
N VAL A 77 -5.11 -12.47 1.46
CA VAL A 77 -4.72 -11.05 1.58
C VAL A 77 -3.32 -10.85 0.98
N TYR A 78 -2.35 -11.66 1.38
CA TYR A 78 -0.99 -11.56 0.87
C TYR A 78 -0.91 -11.78 -0.65
N THR A 79 -1.54 -12.84 -1.17
CA THR A 79 -1.44 -13.20 -2.60
C THR A 79 -2.11 -12.17 -3.49
N THR A 80 -3.26 -11.64 -3.09
CA THR A 80 -3.96 -10.59 -3.85
C THR A 80 -3.14 -9.31 -3.91
N VAL A 81 -2.55 -8.88 -2.78
CA VAL A 81 -1.66 -7.71 -2.76
C VAL A 81 -0.44 -7.93 -3.63
N CYS A 82 0.23 -9.08 -3.52
CA CYS A 82 1.39 -9.38 -4.36
C CYS A 82 1.04 -9.42 -5.85
N SER A 83 -0.08 -10.03 -6.22
CA SER A 83 -0.49 -10.12 -7.64
C SER A 83 -0.80 -8.75 -8.25
N GLU A 84 -1.28 -7.81 -7.43
CA GLU A 84 -1.70 -6.52 -7.93
C GLU A 84 -0.60 -5.46 -7.87
N TRP A 85 0.19 -5.43 -6.79
CA TRP A 85 1.18 -4.39 -6.56
C TRP A 85 2.60 -4.76 -7.03
N ASN A 86 3.01 -6.02 -6.84
CA ASN A 86 4.43 -6.38 -6.94
C ASN A 86 4.85 -6.66 -8.39
N GLY A 87 6.09 -6.29 -8.73
CA GLY A 87 6.66 -6.45 -10.07
C GLY A 87 6.07 -5.51 -11.15
N LYS A 88 5.19 -4.58 -10.77
CA LYS A 88 4.56 -3.62 -11.69
C LYS A 88 5.07 -2.19 -11.52
N ILE A 89 5.65 -1.83 -10.39
CA ILE A 89 6.07 -0.45 -10.11
C ILE A 89 7.59 -0.35 -10.18
N PHE A 90 8.07 0.65 -10.92
CA PHE A 90 9.50 0.96 -11.00
C PHE A 90 9.74 2.44 -10.70
N PHE A 91 10.72 2.69 -9.85
CA PHE A 91 11.26 4.03 -9.58
C PHE A 91 12.52 4.26 -10.41
N SER A 92 12.84 5.53 -10.61
CA SER A 92 14.17 5.98 -11.02
C SER A 92 14.77 6.85 -9.94
N VAL A 93 16.09 6.97 -9.94
CA VAL A 93 16.83 7.78 -8.98
C VAL A 93 17.76 8.78 -9.66
N SER A 94 17.90 9.94 -9.05
CA SER A 94 18.86 10.99 -9.40
C SER A 94 19.49 11.59 -8.13
N GLY A 95 20.52 12.42 -8.29
CA GLY A 95 21.20 13.07 -7.17
C GLY A 95 22.70 12.78 -7.10
N SER A 96 23.33 13.23 -6.01
CA SER A 96 24.78 13.18 -5.81
C SER A 96 25.22 12.21 -4.72
N SER A 97 24.32 11.41 -4.15
CA SER A 97 24.73 10.31 -3.26
C SER A 97 25.42 9.17 -4.04
N ASP A 98 26.15 8.31 -3.34
CA ASP A 98 26.71 7.09 -3.93
C ASP A 98 25.62 6.17 -4.48
N PHE A 99 24.50 6.06 -3.76
CA PHE A 99 23.34 5.28 -4.19
C PHE A 99 22.75 5.82 -5.49
N ALA A 100 22.49 7.14 -5.55
CA ALA A 100 21.94 7.80 -6.73
C ALA A 100 22.83 7.61 -7.96
N ARG A 101 24.15 7.80 -7.82
CA ARG A 101 25.12 7.56 -8.90
C ARG A 101 25.14 6.10 -9.36
N LYS A 102 25.11 5.14 -8.43
CA LYS A 102 25.14 3.70 -8.73
C LYS A 102 23.94 3.24 -9.56
N PHE A 103 22.77 3.82 -9.31
CA PHE A 103 21.50 3.42 -9.90
C PHE A 103 20.91 4.40 -10.91
N GLN A 104 21.65 5.46 -11.26
CA GLN A 104 21.22 6.42 -12.28
C GLN A 104 20.86 5.71 -13.59
N GLY A 105 19.67 6.00 -14.11
CA GLY A 105 19.15 5.41 -15.35
C GLY A 105 18.71 3.94 -15.25
N LYS A 106 18.76 3.32 -14.06
CA LYS A 106 18.29 1.94 -13.83
C LYS A 106 16.88 1.96 -13.23
N PRO A 107 15.96 1.09 -13.68
CA PRO A 107 14.68 0.91 -13.04
C PRO A 107 14.85 0.19 -11.70
N LEU A 108 14.30 0.77 -10.63
CA LEU A 108 14.34 0.23 -9.28
C LEU A 108 12.96 -0.37 -8.95
N PRO A 109 12.83 -1.69 -8.77
CA PRO A 109 11.53 -2.31 -8.50
C PRO A 109 11.02 -1.89 -7.12
N PHE A 110 9.71 -1.69 -7.01
CA PHE A 110 9.01 -1.42 -5.77
C PHE A 110 7.93 -2.47 -5.52
N ASP A 111 8.03 -3.11 -4.35
CA ASP A 111 7.09 -4.13 -3.91
C ASP A 111 6.51 -3.79 -2.53
N ILE A 112 5.31 -4.27 -2.25
CA ILE A 112 4.65 -4.18 -0.95
C ILE A 112 4.66 -5.57 -0.31
N GLN A 113 5.02 -5.63 0.97
CA GLN A 113 5.02 -6.85 1.76
C GLN A 113 4.15 -6.67 2.99
N MET A 114 3.10 -7.48 3.11
CA MET A 114 2.29 -7.55 4.33
C MET A 114 2.77 -8.71 5.19
N ILE A 115 3.11 -8.44 6.46
CA ILE A 115 3.57 -9.46 7.40
C ILE A 115 2.63 -9.50 8.60
N PRO A 116 1.99 -10.66 8.89
CA PRO A 116 1.18 -10.80 10.10
C PRO A 116 2.09 -10.79 11.34
N VAL A 117 1.72 -10.02 12.36
CA VAL A 117 2.46 -9.94 13.63
C VAL A 117 1.51 -10.00 14.82
N ASN A 118 2.04 -10.36 15.99
CA ASN A 118 1.29 -10.34 17.25
C ASN A 118 1.53 -9.05 18.06
N HIS A 119 2.61 -8.32 17.77
CA HIS A 119 2.99 -7.06 18.40
C HIS A 119 3.97 -6.30 17.51
N GLY A 120 4.12 -4.98 17.74
CA GLY A 120 5.01 -4.13 16.95
C GLY A 120 4.48 -3.87 15.54
N GLU A 121 3.16 -3.90 15.39
CA GLU A 121 2.42 -3.63 14.17
C GLU A 121 2.53 -2.18 13.73
N HIS A 122 2.46 -2.00 12.41
CA HIS A 122 2.21 -0.71 11.80
C HIS A 122 0.70 -0.49 11.66
N TRP A 123 -0.07 -1.56 11.42
CA TRP A 123 -1.51 -1.51 11.17
C TRP A 123 -2.27 -2.48 12.06
N ASP A 124 -3.33 -1.97 12.68
CA ASP A 124 -4.37 -2.76 13.34
C ASP A 124 -5.42 -3.18 12.31
N VAL A 125 -5.48 -4.48 12.04
CA VAL A 125 -6.40 -5.05 11.05
C VAL A 125 -7.58 -5.71 11.76
N THR A 126 -8.79 -5.26 11.51
CA THR A 126 -10.01 -5.95 11.90
C THR A 126 -10.45 -6.84 10.74
N ALA A 127 -10.45 -8.15 10.96
CA ALA A 127 -10.93 -9.15 9.99
C ALA A 127 -12.30 -9.67 10.43
N LEU A 128 -13.36 -9.19 9.76
CA LEU A 128 -14.73 -9.55 10.03
C LEU A 128 -15.15 -10.79 9.25
N LYS A 129 -15.59 -11.84 9.95
CA LYS A 129 -16.25 -12.98 9.30
C LYS A 129 -17.68 -12.58 8.93
N VAL A 130 -18.02 -12.71 7.65
CA VAL A 130 -19.37 -12.49 7.12
C VAL A 130 -19.88 -13.76 6.43
N ARG A 131 -21.14 -13.79 6.00
CA ARG A 131 -21.61 -14.92 5.17
C ARG A 131 -21.11 -14.74 3.74
N PRO A 132 -20.92 -15.84 2.99
CA PRO A 132 -20.54 -15.74 1.58
C PRO A 132 -21.50 -14.84 0.79
N GLY A 133 -20.94 -13.89 0.04
CA GLY A 133 -21.67 -12.89 -0.72
C GLY A 133 -22.25 -11.71 0.06
N ASP A 134 -22.05 -11.63 1.37
CA ASP A 134 -22.32 -10.39 2.12
C ASP A 134 -21.26 -9.35 1.72
N ASP A 135 -21.70 -8.12 1.45
CA ASP A 135 -20.84 -6.96 1.17
C ASP A 135 -20.90 -6.03 2.39
N VAL A 136 -19.89 -6.12 3.26
CA VAL A 136 -19.74 -5.21 4.39
C VAL A 136 -18.72 -4.14 4.02
N ARG A 137 -18.92 -2.94 4.53
CA ARG A 137 -18.06 -1.81 4.20
C ARG A 137 -16.62 -2.04 4.68
N THR A 138 -15.72 -2.27 3.74
CA THR A 138 -14.27 -2.16 3.87
C THR A 138 -13.85 -0.69 4.02
N TYR A 139 -12.83 -0.40 4.82
CA TYR A 139 -12.24 0.93 4.90
C TYR A 139 -10.88 0.98 5.60
N VAL A 140 -10.13 2.04 5.31
CA VAL A 140 -8.92 2.45 6.03
C VAL A 140 -9.15 3.74 6.81
N ILE A 141 -8.79 3.75 8.10
CA ILE A 141 -8.63 4.99 8.89
C ILE A 141 -7.14 5.28 9.00
N TRP A 142 -6.62 6.00 8.01
CA TRP A 142 -5.17 6.20 7.84
C TRP A 142 -4.48 6.87 9.03
N GLY A 143 -5.14 7.85 9.66
CA GLY A 143 -4.61 8.56 10.83
C GLY A 143 -4.46 7.68 12.07
N SER A 144 -5.34 6.70 12.24
CA SER A 144 -5.32 5.75 13.36
C SER A 144 -4.66 4.42 13.02
N ARG A 145 -4.20 4.25 11.77
CA ARG A 145 -3.58 3.02 11.24
C ARG A 145 -4.47 1.79 11.39
N ILE A 146 -5.76 1.97 11.13
CA ILE A 146 -6.76 0.89 11.17
C ILE A 146 -7.14 0.50 9.75
N LEU A 147 -7.15 -0.81 9.49
CA LEU A 147 -7.74 -1.43 8.30
C LEU A 147 -8.92 -2.30 8.77
N HIS A 148 -10.09 -2.10 8.17
CA HIS A 148 -11.24 -2.98 8.35
C HIS A 148 -11.49 -3.70 7.04
N ILE A 149 -11.38 -5.04 7.07
CA ILE A 149 -11.67 -5.94 5.95
C ILE A 149 -12.56 -7.08 6.42
N ASP A 150 -13.33 -7.65 5.51
CA ASP A 150 -14.14 -8.85 5.76
C ASP A 150 -13.67 -10.08 4.98
N SER A 151 -14.29 -11.23 5.25
CA SER A 151 -13.90 -12.51 4.65
C SER A 151 -14.12 -12.61 3.13
N GLU A 152 -14.94 -11.74 2.54
CA GLU A 152 -15.24 -11.71 1.11
C GLU A 152 -14.37 -10.69 0.34
N ASP A 153 -13.67 -9.78 1.04
CA ASP A 153 -12.81 -8.73 0.43
C ASP A 153 -11.61 -9.24 -0.38
N VAL A 154 -11.28 -10.53 -0.24
CA VAL A 154 -10.23 -11.21 -1.01
C VAL A 154 -10.75 -11.87 -2.29
N VAL A 155 -12.04 -11.73 -2.58
CA VAL A 155 -12.71 -12.27 -3.76
C VAL A 155 -13.09 -11.12 -4.70
N ALA A 156 -13.05 -11.38 -6.01
CA ALA A 156 -13.43 -10.38 -6.99
C ALA A 156 -14.95 -10.16 -6.99
N VAL A 157 -15.37 -8.92 -6.79
CA VAL A 157 -16.78 -8.49 -6.83
C VAL A 157 -17.01 -7.57 -8.02
N ARG A 158 -18.21 -7.66 -8.61
CA ARG A 158 -18.60 -6.78 -9.71
C ARG A 158 -19.00 -5.41 -9.15
N LYS A 159 -18.27 -4.37 -9.55
CA LYS A 159 -18.57 -2.97 -9.23
C LYS A 159 -19.00 -2.21 -10.48
N CYS A 160 -19.94 -1.27 -10.32
CA CYS A 160 -20.45 -0.45 -11.41
C CYS A 160 -20.49 1.03 -10.99
N LEU A 161 -20.16 1.93 -11.91
CA LEU A 161 -20.10 3.39 -11.65
C LEU A 161 -21.47 4.06 -11.66
N ASP A 162 -22.48 3.39 -12.22
CA ASP A 162 -23.80 3.93 -12.45
C ASP A 162 -24.90 2.91 -12.17
N PRO A 163 -26.10 3.34 -11.74
CA PRO A 163 -27.22 2.43 -11.48
C PRO A 163 -27.72 1.66 -12.71
N ALA A 164 -27.48 2.18 -13.92
CA ALA A 164 -27.82 1.48 -15.16
C ALA A 164 -26.78 0.41 -15.54
N GLN A 165 -25.71 0.26 -14.74
CA GLN A 165 -24.64 -0.73 -14.88
C GLN A 165 -23.96 -0.68 -16.25
N THR A 166 -23.81 0.52 -16.82
CA THR A 166 -23.20 0.71 -18.14
C THR A 166 -21.69 0.57 -18.12
N VAL A 167 -21.05 0.96 -17.02
CA VAL A 167 -19.60 0.82 -16.81
C VAL A 167 -19.38 0.00 -15.55
N CYS A 168 -18.91 -1.23 -15.73
CA CYS A 168 -18.64 -2.15 -14.64
C CYS A 168 -17.32 -2.88 -14.84
N SER A 169 -16.71 -3.27 -13.73
CA SER A 169 -15.50 -4.07 -13.69
C SER A 169 -15.55 -5.00 -12.48
N ASN A 170 -14.69 -6.02 -12.46
CA ASN A 170 -14.47 -6.81 -11.28
C ASN A 170 -13.28 -6.24 -10.51
N GLN A 171 -13.42 -6.12 -9.21
CA GLN A 171 -12.38 -5.63 -8.32
C GLN A 171 -12.27 -6.50 -7.07
N ILE A 172 -11.05 -6.66 -6.56
CA ILE A 172 -10.78 -7.22 -5.23
C ILE A 172 -10.51 -6.04 -4.29
N ASN A 173 -11.20 -5.99 -3.15
CA ASN A 173 -11.18 -4.83 -2.25
C ASN A 173 -9.83 -4.67 -1.55
N VAL A 174 -9.19 -5.76 -1.12
CA VAL A 174 -7.93 -5.67 -0.35
C VAL A 174 -6.84 -4.85 -1.08
N PRO A 175 -6.48 -5.11 -2.35
CA PRO A 175 -5.50 -4.28 -3.06
C PRO A 175 -5.88 -2.80 -3.15
N HIS A 176 -7.16 -2.47 -3.24
CA HIS A 176 -7.66 -1.09 -3.22
C HIS A 176 -7.36 -0.41 -1.87
N GLU A 177 -7.67 -1.07 -0.76
CA GLU A 177 -7.37 -0.55 0.58
C GLU A 177 -5.88 -0.36 0.82
N ILE A 178 -5.00 -1.17 0.20
CA ILE A 178 -3.56 -0.95 0.27
C ILE A 178 -3.17 0.41 -0.32
N GLY A 179 -3.84 0.86 -1.39
CA GLY A 179 -3.67 2.21 -1.93
C GLY A 179 -3.94 3.30 -0.88
N HIS A 180 -5.00 3.12 -0.09
CA HIS A 180 -5.29 4.00 1.05
C HIS A 180 -4.25 3.89 2.16
N MET A 181 -3.79 2.69 2.51
CA MET A 181 -2.75 2.50 3.53
C MET A 181 -1.44 3.21 3.18
N ILE A 182 -1.06 3.23 1.90
CA ILE A 182 0.17 3.90 1.43
C ILE A 182 0.00 5.40 1.16
N GLY A 183 -1.16 5.98 1.50
CA GLY A 183 -1.36 7.44 1.53
C GLY A 183 -2.11 8.03 0.34
N TYR A 184 -2.72 7.23 -0.54
CA TYR A 184 -3.64 7.74 -1.54
C TYR A 184 -5.07 7.71 -1.00
N HIS A 185 -5.64 8.86 -0.63
CA HIS A 185 -6.89 8.91 0.16
C HIS A 185 -8.19 9.01 -0.64
N ASP A 186 -8.10 9.10 -1.96
CA ASP A 186 -9.28 9.31 -2.79
C ASP A 186 -9.86 7.98 -3.29
N ASP A 187 -11.16 7.79 -3.04
CA ASP A 187 -12.00 6.87 -3.81
C ASP A 187 -12.39 7.56 -5.13
N GLU A 188 -11.81 7.16 -6.25
CA GLU A 188 -11.99 7.86 -7.53
C GLU A 188 -13.39 7.66 -8.13
N TYR A 189 -14.11 6.64 -7.66
CA TYR A 189 -15.51 6.38 -8.00
C TYR A 189 -16.49 7.17 -7.12
N ALA A 190 -16.04 8.03 -6.20
CA ALA A 190 -16.94 8.76 -5.31
C ALA A 190 -17.65 9.93 -6.03
N LEU A 191 -18.86 10.24 -5.54
CA LEU A 191 -19.65 11.42 -5.88
C LEU A 191 -19.92 12.20 -4.60
N ASP A 192 -19.94 13.52 -4.71
CA ASP A 192 -20.44 14.37 -3.63
C ASP A 192 -21.98 14.30 -3.52
N LYS A 193 -22.53 15.02 -2.52
CA LYS A 193 -23.98 15.05 -2.28
C LYS A 193 -24.80 15.64 -3.44
N SER A 194 -24.17 16.37 -4.35
CA SER A 194 -24.78 16.94 -5.55
C SER A 194 -24.65 16.02 -6.77
N GLY A 195 -24.02 14.85 -6.62
CA GLY A 195 -23.78 13.90 -7.70
C GLY A 195 -22.60 14.28 -8.59
N LYS A 196 -21.73 15.20 -8.14
CA LYS A 196 -20.52 15.59 -8.87
C LYS A 196 -19.34 14.72 -8.46
N ALA A 197 -18.50 14.36 -9.42
CA ALA A 197 -17.24 13.65 -9.15
C ALA A 197 -16.38 14.43 -8.15
N THR A 198 -15.89 13.74 -7.12
CA THR A 198 -14.98 14.30 -6.12
C THR A 198 -13.56 14.43 -6.65
N THR A 199 -13.20 13.62 -7.65
CA THR A 199 -11.88 13.63 -8.29
C THR A 199 -12.00 13.83 -9.81
N ALA A 200 -10.90 14.24 -10.44
CA ALA A 200 -10.80 14.31 -11.90
C ALA A 200 -10.68 12.93 -12.57
N TYR A 201 -10.49 11.86 -11.79
CA TYR A 201 -10.17 10.51 -12.26
C TYR A 201 -11.37 9.57 -12.32
N ARG A 202 -12.59 10.05 -12.05
CA ARG A 202 -13.81 9.24 -12.07
C ARG A 202 -14.01 8.45 -13.37
N SER A 203 -13.62 9.02 -14.51
CA SER A 203 -13.77 8.36 -15.81
C SER A 203 -12.74 7.25 -16.06
N ASP A 204 -11.69 7.15 -15.26
CA ASP A 204 -10.65 6.10 -15.34
C ASP A 204 -11.15 4.82 -14.64
N ALA A 205 -12.21 4.21 -15.17
CA ALA A 205 -12.88 3.07 -14.53
C ALA A 205 -11.99 1.82 -14.39
N ALA A 206 -10.92 1.71 -15.18
CA ALA A 206 -9.97 0.61 -15.08
C ALA A 206 -9.02 0.73 -13.86
N ALA A 207 -8.94 1.92 -13.25
CA ALA A 207 -8.01 2.21 -12.18
C ALA A 207 -8.38 1.50 -10.86
N LEU A 208 -7.36 1.08 -10.11
CA LEU A 208 -7.52 0.39 -8.84
C LEU A 208 -8.26 1.22 -7.79
N MET A 209 -7.99 2.53 -7.70
CA MET A 209 -8.71 3.41 -6.76
C MET A 209 -10.10 3.82 -7.27
N ASN A 210 -10.48 3.33 -8.46
CA ASN A 210 -11.83 3.38 -9.01
C ASN A 210 -12.48 2.00 -8.83
N ILE A 211 -13.16 1.46 -9.86
CA ILE A 211 -13.81 0.15 -9.84
C ILE A 211 -12.99 -0.97 -10.52
N GLY A 212 -11.78 -0.68 -10.98
CA GLY A 212 -10.93 -1.61 -11.73
C GLY A 212 -9.78 -2.18 -10.89
N MET A 213 -8.76 -2.73 -11.57
CA MET A 213 -7.60 -3.36 -10.92
C MET A 213 -6.25 -2.78 -11.38
N GLU A 214 -6.25 -1.80 -12.29
CA GLU A 214 -4.99 -1.29 -12.84
C GLU A 214 -4.36 -0.21 -11.95
N LEU A 215 -3.06 -0.33 -11.72
CA LEU A 215 -2.29 0.66 -10.97
C LEU A 215 -2.07 1.96 -11.75
N ARG A 216 -1.82 3.05 -11.01
CA ARG A 216 -1.51 4.37 -11.55
C ARG A 216 -0.40 5.02 -10.74
N SER A 217 0.47 5.80 -11.39
CA SER A 217 1.60 6.47 -10.72
C SER A 217 1.17 7.45 -9.63
N ARG A 218 -0.01 8.08 -9.78
CA ARG A 218 -0.57 9.02 -8.79
C ARG A 218 -0.81 8.42 -7.41
N TYR A 219 -0.97 7.10 -7.31
CA TYR A 219 -1.14 6.42 -6.01
C TYR A 219 0.14 6.47 -5.15
N LEU A 220 1.28 6.77 -5.76
CA LEU A 220 2.59 6.72 -5.12
C LEU A 220 3.13 8.09 -4.72
N GLU A 221 2.35 9.17 -4.80
CA GLU A 221 2.81 10.51 -4.44
C GLU A 221 3.33 10.57 -3.00
N HIS A 222 2.58 9.98 -2.07
CA HIS A 222 2.95 9.93 -0.66
C HIS A 222 4.14 8.98 -0.40
N VAL A 223 4.20 7.83 -1.09
CA VAL A 223 5.36 6.92 -1.07
C VAL A 223 6.63 7.63 -1.57
N ASN A 224 6.54 8.32 -2.70
CA ASN A 224 7.65 9.04 -3.32
C ASN A 224 8.19 10.15 -2.41
N THR A 225 7.29 10.88 -1.74
CA THR A 225 7.67 11.92 -0.76
C THR A 225 8.53 11.35 0.36
N PHE A 226 8.15 10.19 0.90
CA PHE A 226 8.93 9.57 1.97
C PHE A 226 10.23 8.92 1.48
N LEU A 227 10.26 8.30 0.31
CA LEU A 227 11.50 7.77 -0.27
C LEU A 227 12.58 8.87 -0.38
N ASN A 228 12.16 10.10 -0.70
CA ASN A 228 13.04 11.28 -0.83
C ASN A 228 13.60 11.82 0.50
N VAL A 229 13.23 11.22 1.65
CA VAL A 229 13.78 11.57 2.96
C VAL A 229 14.50 10.39 3.64
N ILE A 230 14.81 9.33 2.89
CA ILE A 230 15.52 8.14 3.41
C ILE A 230 17.03 8.30 3.25
N ILE A 231 17.49 8.64 2.04
CA ILE A 231 18.91 8.74 1.68
C ILE A 231 19.19 10.20 1.28
N PRO A 232 20.08 10.91 1.99
CA PRO A 232 20.49 12.26 1.62
C PRO A 232 20.96 12.34 0.17
N ASP A 233 20.73 13.49 -0.47
CA ASP A 233 21.14 13.77 -1.86
C ASP A 233 20.71 12.71 -2.89
N THR A 234 19.58 12.06 -2.62
CA THR A 234 18.97 11.01 -3.46
C THR A 234 17.52 11.36 -3.71
N TYR A 235 17.13 11.44 -4.98
CA TYR A 235 15.80 11.82 -5.41
C TYR A 235 15.19 10.70 -6.24
N PHE A 236 14.20 10.03 -5.65
CA PHE A 236 13.33 9.05 -6.25
C PHE A 236 12.18 9.74 -7.01
N THR A 237 11.83 9.13 -8.13
CA THR A 237 10.63 9.46 -8.91
C THR A 237 10.04 8.18 -9.50
N VAL A 238 8.71 8.12 -9.63
CA VAL A 238 8.07 6.97 -10.31
C VAL A 238 8.47 7.00 -11.79
N LEU A 239 9.15 5.95 -12.25
CA LEU A 239 9.56 5.80 -13.64
C LEU A 239 8.43 5.22 -14.49
N SER A 240 7.81 4.15 -14.00
CA SER A 240 6.73 3.47 -14.70
C SER A 240 5.85 2.67 -13.75
N VAL A 241 4.62 2.44 -14.21
CA VAL A 241 3.65 1.53 -13.59
C VAL A 241 3.14 0.63 -14.71
N GLY A 242 3.37 -0.67 -14.56
CA GLY A 242 2.90 -1.72 -15.43
C GLY A 242 1.39 -1.91 -15.32
N LYS A 243 0.82 -2.54 -16.34
CA LYS A 243 -0.56 -3.04 -16.31
C LYS A 243 -0.59 -4.40 -15.63
#